data_AF-A0A6M1LAH2-F1
#
_entry.id   AF-A0A6M1LAH2-F1
#
_cell.length_a   1.000
_cell.length_b   1.000
_cell.length_c   1.000
_cell.angle_alpha   90.00
_cell.angle_beta   90.00
_cell.angle_gamma   90.00
#
_symmetry.space_group_name_H-M   'P 1'
#
loop_
_entity.id
_entity.type
_entity.pdbx_description
1 polymer ?
#
loop_
_entity_poly.entity_id
_entity_poly.type
_entity_poly.pdbx_seq_one_letter_code
_entity_poly.pdbx_strand_id
1 'polypeptide(L)'
;MGDNAWRRTDAWIFVSLVIASGAGRHRRSTTTRRPEGVRLADVLSTADHLDHSIPERHDIEEAIRRLLGAGLVDVSDGWFRITPDGEHLWRSRPSAGLATTVDTVQGVLSRRHAPGTADWHLDEQEHAAAVQEYLVRSIPMPRRSPEGHSGRG
;
A
#
# COMPACT_ATOMS: atom_id res chain seq x y z
N MET A 1 -17.47 -0.76 24.71
CA MET A 1 -16.03 -0.96 24.45
C MET A 1 -15.95 -1.97 23.30
N GLY A 2 -16.09 -1.52 22.06
CA GLY A 2 -16.28 -2.39 20.90
C GLY A 2 -15.14 -2.25 19.90
N ASP A 3 -14.45 -3.36 19.65
CA ASP A 3 -13.66 -3.69 18.46
C ASP A 3 -12.57 -2.72 18.01
N ASN A 4 -11.69 -2.32 18.92
CA ASN A 4 -10.37 -1.79 18.55
C ASN A 4 -9.37 -2.95 18.39
N ALA A 5 -9.71 -3.90 17.53
CA ALA A 5 -8.89 -5.04 17.18
C ALA A 5 -8.41 -4.90 15.73
N TRP A 6 -7.20 -5.38 15.44
CA TRP A 6 -6.66 -5.37 14.09
C TRP A 6 -7.51 -6.23 13.16
N ARG A 7 -7.97 -5.60 12.07
CA ARG A 7 -8.69 -6.24 10.98
C ARG A 7 -7.70 -6.78 9.96
N ARG A 8 -8.15 -7.77 9.19
CA ARG A 8 -7.39 -8.27 8.04
C ARG A 8 -7.11 -7.15 7.02
N THR A 9 -8.06 -6.25 6.83
CA THR A 9 -7.93 -5.03 6.01
C THR A 9 -6.75 -4.16 6.47
N ASP A 10 -6.56 -3.96 7.78
CA ASP A 10 -5.45 -3.15 8.29
C ASP A 10 -4.10 -3.76 7.91
N ALA A 11 -3.97 -5.08 8.05
CA ALA A 11 -2.77 -5.82 7.64
C ALA A 11 -2.55 -5.78 6.12
N TRP A 12 -3.62 -5.86 5.33
CA TRP A 12 -3.57 -5.78 3.88
C TRP A 12 -3.08 -4.41 3.40
N ILE A 13 -3.62 -3.32 3.96
CA ILE A 13 -3.18 -1.95 3.65
C ILE A 13 -1.71 -1.76 4.07
N PHE A 14 -1.32 -2.23 5.25
CA PHE A 14 0.07 -2.16 5.69
C PHE A 14 1.03 -2.90 4.77
N VAL A 15 0.70 -4.15 4.37
CA VAL A 15 1.52 -4.93 3.44
C VAL A 15 1.63 -4.21 2.08
N SER A 16 0.53 -3.66 1.59
CA SER A 16 0.52 -2.87 0.34
C SER A 16 1.46 -1.67 0.42
N LEU A 17 1.42 -0.91 1.51
CA LEU A 17 2.34 0.21 1.75
C LEU A 17 3.81 -0.23 1.80
N VAL A 18 4.12 -1.32 2.49
CA VAL A 18 5.50 -1.83 2.61
C VAL A 18 6.05 -2.31 1.26
N ILE A 19 5.24 -2.97 0.44
CA ILE A 19 5.65 -3.43 -0.88
C ILE A 19 5.79 -2.23 -1.84
N ALA A 20 4.85 -1.29 -1.82
CA ALA A 20 4.86 -0.10 -2.67
C ALA A 20 6.03 0.85 -2.33
N SER A 21 6.39 0.98 -1.04
CA SER A 21 7.57 1.75 -0.58
C SER A 21 8.89 1.07 -0.95
N GLY A 22 8.86 -0.19 -1.38
CA GLY A 22 10.05 -0.98 -1.64
C GLY A 22 10.79 -1.40 -0.37
N ALA A 23 10.24 -1.17 0.83
CA ALA A 23 10.83 -1.64 2.10
C ALA A 23 10.93 -3.19 2.18
N GLY A 24 10.25 -3.90 1.27
CA GLY A 24 10.36 -5.36 1.09
C GLY A 24 11.37 -5.87 0.04
N ARG A 25 12.05 -5.00 -0.73
CA ARG A 25 13.07 -5.41 -1.72
C ARG A 25 14.33 -4.56 -1.56
N HIS A 26 15.51 -5.15 -1.73
CA HIS A 26 16.81 -4.47 -1.67
C HIS A 26 16.75 -3.01 -2.16
N ARG A 27 17.17 -2.08 -1.28
CA ARG A 27 17.26 -0.62 -1.51
C ARG A 27 17.55 -0.30 -2.98
N ARG A 28 16.60 0.35 -3.68
CA ARG A 28 16.91 1.03 -4.94
C ARG A 28 17.30 2.49 -4.65
N SER A 29 18.53 2.81 -5.08
CA SER A 29 19.17 4.10 -5.34
C SER A 29 18.82 5.33 -4.50
N THR A 30 19.83 5.83 -3.80
CA THR A 30 19.94 7.14 -3.14
C THR A 30 20.05 8.34 -4.10
N THR A 31 19.74 8.19 -5.39
CA THR A 31 20.09 9.19 -6.42
C THR A 31 18.92 9.84 -7.15
N THR A 32 17.66 9.54 -6.80
CA THR A 32 16.53 10.28 -7.35
C THR A 32 15.84 11.08 -6.25
N ARG A 33 15.85 12.40 -6.45
CA ARG A 33 15.19 13.43 -5.65
C ARG A 33 13.65 13.30 -5.82
N ARG A 34 13.10 12.11 -5.60
CA ARG A 34 11.65 11.86 -5.52
C ARG A 34 11.21 12.11 -4.07
N PRO A 35 10.01 12.66 -3.84
CA PRO A 35 9.43 12.70 -2.50
C PRO A 35 9.51 11.30 -1.86
N GLU A 36 10.06 11.25 -0.65
CA GLU A 36 10.32 10.02 0.11
C GLU A 36 9.00 9.45 0.66
N GLY A 37 8.15 8.89 -0.21
CA GLY A 37 6.88 8.31 0.20
C GLY A 37 6.13 7.63 -0.93
N VAL A 38 5.09 6.91 -0.56
CA VAL A 38 4.19 6.15 -1.44
C VAL A 38 2.94 6.97 -1.69
N ARG A 39 2.43 7.01 -2.92
CA ARG A 39 1.12 7.61 -3.21
C ARG A 39 0.00 6.61 -2.99
N LEU A 40 -1.21 7.11 -2.69
CA LEU A 40 -2.40 6.26 -2.57
C LEU A 40 -2.60 5.37 -3.80
N ALA A 41 -2.40 5.88 -5.02
CA ALA A 41 -2.53 5.08 -6.24
C ALA A 41 -1.58 3.86 -6.28
N ASP A 42 -0.34 4.00 -5.76
CA ASP A 42 0.62 2.88 -5.70
C ASP A 42 0.22 1.85 -4.62
N VAL A 43 -0.42 2.31 -3.52
CA VAL A 43 -1.04 1.44 -2.52
C VAL A 43 -2.19 0.65 -3.13
N LEU A 44 -3.10 1.31 -3.85
CA LEU A 44 -4.23 0.66 -4.53
C LEU A 44 -3.75 -0.38 -5.56
N SER A 45 -2.76 -0.04 -6.40
CA SER A 45 -2.15 -0.98 -7.34
C SER A 45 -1.59 -2.22 -6.64
N THR A 46 -0.99 -2.04 -5.47
CA THR A 46 -0.40 -3.15 -4.71
C THR A 46 -1.47 -3.96 -3.99
N ALA A 47 -2.51 -3.31 -3.46
CA ALA A 47 -3.64 -3.95 -2.80
C ALA A 47 -4.38 -4.87 -3.78
N ASP A 48 -4.71 -4.34 -4.96
CA ASP A 48 -5.30 -5.10 -6.06
C ASP A 48 -4.42 -6.27 -6.50
N HIS A 49 -3.10 -6.09 -6.57
CA HIS A 49 -2.19 -7.19 -6.89
C HIS A 49 -2.20 -8.32 -5.84
N LEU A 50 -2.47 -8.01 -4.56
CA LEU A 50 -2.46 -9.01 -3.48
C LEU A 50 -3.75 -9.83 -3.42
N ASP A 51 -4.90 -9.20 -3.62
CA ASP A 51 -6.22 -9.82 -3.37
C ASP A 51 -7.19 -9.72 -4.56
N HIS A 52 -6.76 -9.16 -5.70
CA HIS A 52 -7.60 -8.87 -6.88
C HIS A 52 -8.85 -8.05 -6.54
N SER A 53 -8.70 -7.15 -5.57
CA SER A 53 -9.77 -6.32 -5.02
C SER A 53 -9.22 -4.93 -4.66
N ILE A 54 -10.08 -3.90 -4.76
CA ILE A 54 -9.72 -2.53 -4.40
C ILE A 54 -10.39 -2.20 -3.06
N PRO A 55 -9.62 -1.79 -2.03
CA PRO A 55 -10.20 -1.39 -0.75
C PRO A 55 -11.04 -0.13 -0.91
N GLU A 56 -12.16 -0.04 -0.18
CA GLU A 56 -13.00 1.15 -0.21
C GLU A 56 -12.34 2.32 0.55
N ARG A 57 -12.80 3.55 0.30
CA ARG A 57 -12.28 4.75 0.97
C ARG A 57 -12.31 4.62 2.50
N HIS A 58 -13.42 4.12 3.03
CA HIS A 58 -13.63 3.99 4.47
C HIS A 58 -12.71 2.92 5.09
N ASP A 59 -12.47 1.82 4.37
CA ASP A 59 -11.52 0.78 4.77
C ASP A 59 -10.09 1.32 4.86
N ILE A 60 -9.68 2.11 3.86
CA ILE A 60 -8.37 2.76 3.83
C ILE A 60 -8.27 3.76 4.98
N GLU A 61 -9.29 4.60 5.16
CA GLU A 61 -9.33 5.61 6.22
C GLU A 61 -9.15 4.99 7.60
N GLU A 62 -9.96 3.99 7.92
CA GLU A 62 -9.88 3.32 9.22
C GLU A 62 -8.54 2.60 9.42
N ALA A 63 -8.04 1.91 8.39
CA ALA A 63 -6.76 1.21 8.47
C ALA A 63 -5.60 2.19 8.72
N ILE A 64 -5.54 3.29 7.96
CA ILE A 64 -4.50 4.32 8.13
C ILE A 64 -4.61 4.99 9.50
N ARG A 65 -5.82 5.29 9.99
CA ARG A 65 -6.02 5.84 11.35
C ARG A 65 -5.46 4.91 12.44
N ARG A 66 -5.68 3.61 12.33
CA ARG A 66 -5.16 2.61 13.28
C ARG A 66 -3.64 2.46 13.19
N LEU A 67 -3.10 2.41 11.97
CA LEU A 67 -1.67 2.28 11.71
C LEU A 67 -0.88 3.53 12.13
N LEU A 68 -1.41 4.73 11.88
CA LEU A 68 -0.86 6.01 12.33
C LEU A 68 -0.87 6.08 13.86
N GLY A 69 -2.02 5.74 14.47
CA GLY A 69 -2.13 5.73 15.92
C GLY A 69 -1.21 4.72 16.59
N ALA A 70 -0.85 3.63 15.90
CA ALA A 70 0.12 2.65 16.36
C ALA A 70 1.58 3.03 16.06
N GLY A 71 1.83 4.16 15.40
CA GLY A 71 3.16 4.64 15.02
C GLY A 71 3.86 3.80 13.96
N LEU A 72 3.12 3.00 13.18
CA LEU A 72 3.69 2.08 12.18
C LEU A 72 3.85 2.74 10.80
N VAL A 73 3.05 3.77 10.55
CA VAL A 73 3.07 4.56 9.32
C VAL A 73 3.03 6.04 9.67
N ASP A 74 3.48 6.87 8.75
CA ASP A 74 3.40 8.33 8.81
C ASP A 74 2.76 8.83 7.51
N VAL A 75 1.99 9.92 7.59
CA VAL A 75 1.36 10.57 6.43
C VAL A 75 1.73 12.04 6.43
N SER A 76 2.38 12.49 5.35
CA SER A 76 2.80 13.88 5.16
C SER A 76 2.52 14.32 3.73
N ASP A 77 1.79 15.42 3.53
CA ASP A 77 1.53 16.01 2.21
C ASP A 77 0.93 15.03 1.17
N GLY A 78 0.05 14.12 1.60
CA GLY A 78 -0.53 13.08 0.73
C GLY A 78 0.41 11.91 0.40
N TRP A 79 1.56 11.83 1.07
CA TRP A 79 2.52 10.74 0.94
C TRP A 79 2.51 9.86 2.18
N PHE A 80 2.44 8.56 1.96
CA PHE A 80 2.53 7.55 3.01
C PHE A 80 3.97 7.08 3.18
N ARG A 81 4.42 6.96 4.43
CA ARG A 81 5.74 6.45 4.79
C ARG A 81 5.60 5.34 5.81
N ILE A 82 6.51 4.36 5.75
CA ILE A 82 6.66 3.36 6.80
C ILE A 82 7.63 3.93 7.84
N THR A 83 7.25 3.90 9.12
CA THR A 83 8.13 4.32 10.21
C THR A 83 9.20 3.25 10.48
N PRO A 84 10.27 3.56 11.23
CA PRO A 84 11.24 2.54 11.65
C PRO A 84 10.59 1.35 12.39
N ASP A 85 9.55 1.61 13.18
CA ASP A 85 8.80 0.55 13.89
C ASP A 85 7.98 -0.31 12.92
N GLY A 86 7.34 0.29 11.92
CA GLY A 86 6.69 -0.43 10.82
C GLY A 86 7.68 -1.31 10.05
N GLU A 87 8.87 -0.78 9.73
CA GLU A 87 9.90 -1.58 9.06
C GLU A 87 10.38 -2.74 9.94
N HIS A 88 10.55 -2.51 11.24
CA HIS A 88 10.95 -3.56 12.18
C HIS A 88 9.87 -4.66 12.28
N LEU A 89 8.59 -4.28 12.31
CA LEU A 89 7.48 -5.23 12.25
C LEU A 89 7.55 -6.07 10.98
N TRP A 90 7.77 -5.45 9.82
CA TRP A 90 7.88 -6.16 8.55
C TRP A 90 9.04 -7.15 8.54
N ARG A 91 10.23 -6.73 9.01
CA ARG A 91 11.45 -7.56 9.01
C ARG A 91 11.43 -8.68 10.04
N SER A 92 10.73 -8.49 11.16
CA SER A 92 10.62 -9.49 12.24
C SER A 92 9.51 -10.52 12.03
N ARG A 93 8.79 -10.42 10.90
CA ARG A 93 7.77 -11.40 10.51
C ARG A 93 8.43 -12.74 10.13
N PRO A 94 7.81 -13.89 10.47
CA PRO A 94 8.18 -15.17 9.88
C PRO A 94 8.20 -15.12 8.35
N SER A 95 9.16 -15.81 7.73
CA SER A 95 9.21 -15.93 6.27
C SER A 95 7.92 -16.60 5.78
N ALA A 96 7.19 -15.90 4.91
CA ALA A 96 5.90 -16.32 4.40
C ALA A 96 5.83 -15.96 2.92
N GLY A 97 5.16 -16.81 2.12
CA GLY A 97 4.84 -16.48 0.74
C GLY A 97 3.88 -15.29 0.67
N LEU A 98 3.79 -14.65 -0.49
CA LEU A 98 2.92 -13.48 -0.69
C LEU A 98 1.46 -13.77 -0.29
N ALA A 99 0.98 -14.98 -0.61
CA ALA A 99 -0.39 -15.43 -0.34
C ALA A 99 -0.75 -15.50 1.16
N THR A 100 0.22 -15.71 2.06
CA THR A 100 -0.01 -15.80 3.52
C THR A 100 0.59 -14.61 4.27
N THR A 101 1.17 -13.66 3.55
CA THR A 101 1.85 -12.50 4.13
C THR A 101 0.89 -11.62 4.92
N VAL A 102 -0.32 -11.38 4.40
CA VAL A 102 -1.35 -10.58 5.07
C VAL A 102 -1.76 -11.22 6.39
N ASP A 103 -2.10 -12.51 6.38
CA ASP A 103 -2.51 -13.24 7.59
C ASP A 103 -1.38 -13.31 8.63
N THR A 104 -0.13 -13.46 8.18
CA THR A 104 1.04 -13.45 9.06
C THR A 104 1.25 -12.08 9.69
N VAL A 105 1.14 -10.99 8.92
CA VAL A 105 1.22 -9.62 9.44
C VAL A 105 0.10 -9.33 10.42
N GLN A 106 -1.13 -9.72 10.11
CA GLN A 106 -2.27 -9.57 11.03
C GLN A 106 -1.97 -10.26 12.37
N GLY A 107 -1.46 -11.48 12.35
CA GLY A 107 -1.07 -12.20 13.56
C GLY A 107 0.08 -11.53 14.33
N VAL A 108 0.99 -10.80 13.67
CA VAL A 108 2.05 -10.03 14.34
C VAL A 108 1.47 -8.74 14.96
N LEU A 109 0.64 -8.01 14.21
CA LEU A 109 -0.05 -6.81 14.68
C LEU A 109 -0.85 -7.11 15.95
N SER A 110 -1.72 -8.12 15.91
CA SER A 110 -2.55 -8.53 17.06
C SER A 110 -1.77 -8.96 18.29
N ARG A 111 -0.52 -9.41 18.14
CA ARG A 111 0.30 -9.85 19.27
C ARG A 111 1.19 -8.76 19.85
N ARG A 112 1.62 -7.79 19.03
CA ARG A 112 2.71 -6.86 19.39
C ARG A 112 2.28 -5.40 19.47
N HIS A 113 1.15 -5.04 18.88
CA HIS A 113 0.67 -3.67 18.83
C HIS A 113 -0.82 -3.63 19.19
N ALA A 114 -1.21 -2.65 20.01
CA ALA A 114 -2.61 -2.26 20.08
C ALA A 114 -2.90 -1.35 18.88
N PRO A 115 -4.04 -1.49 18.19
CA PRO A 115 -4.39 -0.50 17.18
C PRO A 115 -4.61 0.84 17.88
N GLY A 116 -3.97 1.87 17.34
CA GLY A 116 -4.11 3.21 17.89
C GLY A 116 -5.30 3.94 17.30
N THR A 117 -5.41 5.22 17.65
CA THR A 117 -6.39 6.11 17.03
C THR A 117 -5.68 7.41 16.73
N ALA A 118 -5.56 7.72 15.44
CA ALA A 118 -5.10 9.02 14.95
C ALA A 118 -6.28 9.77 14.34
N ASP A 119 -6.31 11.10 14.53
CA ASP A 119 -7.27 11.95 13.85
C ASP A 119 -6.74 12.29 12.45
N TRP A 120 -6.99 11.37 11.52
CA TRP A 120 -6.65 11.50 10.10
C TRP A 120 -7.87 11.21 9.23
N HIS A 121 -8.07 11.94 8.14
CA HIS A 121 -9.19 11.74 7.24
C HIS A 121 -8.71 11.70 5.80
N LEU A 122 -9.27 10.78 5.01
CA LEU A 122 -8.99 10.67 3.58
C LEU A 122 -10.07 11.43 2.81
N ASP A 123 -9.69 12.58 2.24
CA ASP A 123 -10.58 13.39 1.42
C ASP A 123 -11.12 12.57 0.23
N GLU A 124 -12.41 12.70 -0.05
CA GLU A 124 -13.08 11.97 -1.13
C GLU A 124 -12.48 12.30 -2.50
N GLN A 125 -12.06 13.55 -2.74
CA GLN A 125 -11.44 13.94 -4.01
C GLN A 125 -10.04 13.34 -4.14
N GLU A 126 -9.27 13.27 -3.04
CA GLU A 126 -7.97 12.61 -3.02
C GLU A 126 -8.10 11.11 -3.32
N HIS A 127 -9.07 10.45 -2.70
CA HIS A 127 -9.40 9.06 -2.97
C HIS A 127 -9.83 8.85 -4.43
N ALA A 128 -10.78 9.64 -4.92
CA ALA A 128 -11.27 9.55 -6.29
C ALA A 128 -10.14 9.78 -7.31
N ALA A 129 -9.27 10.77 -7.08
CA ALA A 129 -8.11 11.03 -7.93
C ALA A 129 -7.14 9.84 -7.97
N ALA A 130 -6.88 9.21 -6.82
CA ALA A 130 -6.02 8.03 -6.73
C ALA A 130 -6.62 6.82 -7.46
N VAL A 131 -7.94 6.59 -7.33
CA VAL A 131 -8.65 5.54 -8.06
C VAL A 131 -8.59 5.79 -9.56
N GLN A 132 -8.81 7.02 -10.02
CA GLN A 132 -8.69 7.38 -11.43
C GLN A 132 -7.27 7.14 -11.96
N GLU A 133 -6.24 7.55 -11.21
CA GLU A 133 -4.84 7.30 -11.58
C GLU A 133 -4.54 5.79 -11.67
N TYR A 134 -5.01 5.00 -10.71
CA TYR A 134 -4.90 3.54 -10.74
C TYR A 134 -5.57 2.97 -12.01
N LEU A 135 -6.82 3.34 -12.30
CA LEU A 135 -7.56 2.83 -13.45
C LEU A 135 -6.83 3.12 -14.77
N VAL A 136 -6.33 4.35 -14.94
CA VAL A 136 -5.55 4.74 -16.13
C VAL A 136 -4.29 3.90 -16.28
N ARG A 137 -3.60 3.58 -15.18
CA ARG A 137 -2.39 2.74 -15.18
C ARG A 137 -2.68 1.26 -15.43
N SER A 138 -3.85 0.77 -15.00
CA SER A 138 -4.25 -0.62 -15.12
C SER A 138 -4.78 -0.99 -16.51
N ILE A 139 -5.19 -0.02 -17.33
CA ILE A 139 -5.58 -0.26 -18.73
C ILE A 139 -4.33 -0.68 -19.53
N PRO A 140 -4.29 -1.92 -20.07
CA PRO A 140 -3.21 -2.32 -20.95
C PRO A 140 -3.22 -1.41 -22.18
N MET A 141 -2.12 -0.69 -22.45
CA MET A 141 -2.02 0.05 -23.71
C MET A 141 -2.23 -0.92 -24.88
N PRO A 142 -3.10 -0.60 -25.86
CA PRO A 142 -3.20 -1.42 -27.05
C PRO A 142 -1.82 -1.49 -27.67
N ARG A 143 -1.27 -2.71 -27.76
CA ARG A 143 -0.01 -2.94 -28.46
C ARG A 143 -0.23 -2.41 -29.87
N ARG A 144 0.41 -1.28 -30.22
CA ARG A 144 0.54 -0.91 -31.64
C ARG A 144 1.28 -2.07 -32.29
N SER A 145 0.56 -2.90 -33.04
CA SER A 145 1.17 -3.82 -33.98
C SER A 145 2.13 -2.99 -34.83
N PRO A 146 3.42 -3.34 -34.94
CA PRO A 146 4.25 -2.73 -35.95
C PRO A 146 3.66 -3.15 -37.29
N GLU A 147 2.96 -2.24 -37.95
CA GLU A 147 2.58 -2.40 -39.35
C GLU A 147 3.87 -2.63 -40.13
N GLY A 148 4.03 -3.89 -40.55
CA GLY A 148 5.17 -4.34 -41.31
C GLY A 148 5.27 -3.50 -42.58
N HIS A 149 6.36 -2.75 -42.66
CA HIS A 149 6.80 -2.10 -43.87
C HIS A 149 7.28 -3.19 -44.86
N SER A 150 6.34 -3.82 -45.55
CA SER A 150 6.57 -4.55 -46.79
C SER A 150 6.50 -3.49 -47.90
N GLY A 151 7.60 -2.94 -48.38
CA GLY A 151 8.61 -3.69 -49.11
C GLY A 151 8.30 -3.58 -50.60
N ARG A 152 8.79 -2.48 -51.19
CA ARG A 152 9.18 -2.25 -52.59
C ARG A 152 9.02 -3.46 -53.55
N GLY A 153 8.29 -3.24 -54.64
CA GLY A 153 8.31 -4.01 -55.89
C GLY A 153 7.92 -3.09 -57.04
#